data_AF-A0A9X1GRB7-F1
#
_entry.id   AF-A0A9X1GRB7-F1
#
_cell.length_a   1.000
_cell.length_b   1.000
_cell.length_c   1.000
_cell.angle_alpha   90.00
_cell.angle_beta   90.00
_cell.angle_gamma   90.00
#
_symmetry.space_group_name_H-M   'P 1'
#
loop_
_entity.id
_entity.type
_entity.pdbx_description
1 polymer ?
#
loop_
_entity_poly.entity_id
_entity_poly.type
_entity_poly.pdbx_seq_one_letter_code
_entity_poly.pdbx_strand_id
1 'polypeptide(L)'
;MTLQEIIKSLDDLSVEDKTSLLNVLESQLSKIKEQVEEKPLQNKGDSFWQGVLRFRETIEREGIEFTDEDFANLRDRSPGREIDL
;
A
#
# COMPACT_ATOMS: atom_id res chain seq x y z
N MET A 1 4.20 11.89 29.10
CA MET A 1 2.75 11.94 28.92
C MET A 1 2.37 10.85 27.92
N THR A 2 1.60 9.88 28.37
CA THR A 2 1.11 8.74 27.58
C THR A 2 -0.29 9.02 27.07
N LEU A 3 -0.71 8.35 25.99
CA LEU A 3 -2.09 8.47 25.47
C LEU A 3 -3.15 8.17 26.54
N GLN A 4 -2.85 7.25 27.45
CA GLN A 4 -3.72 6.88 28.56
C GLN A 4 -3.94 8.04 29.56
N GLU A 5 -2.91 8.86 29.78
CA GLU A 5 -3.03 10.05 30.66
C GLU A 5 -3.87 11.15 29.99
N ILE A 6 -3.74 11.31 28.67
CA ILE A 6 -4.52 12.29 27.89
C ILE A 6 -6.01 11.91 27.85
N ILE A 7 -6.32 10.63 27.67
CA ILE A 7 -7.70 10.12 27.68
C ILE A 7 -8.36 10.36 29.04
N LYS A 8 -7.65 10.13 30.15
CA LYS A 8 -8.16 10.39 31.50
C LYS A 8 -8.43 11.88 31.74
N SER A 9 -7.56 12.76 31.26
CA SER A 9 -7.81 14.22 31.33
C SER A 9 -8.97 14.69 30.46
N LEU A 10 -9.42 13.85 29.51
CA LEU A 10 -10.57 14.14 28.67
C LEU A 10 -11.88 13.99 29.44
N ASP A 11 -11.94 13.13 30.46
CA ASP A 11 -13.15 12.90 31.25
C ASP A 11 -13.60 14.17 31.98
N ASP A 12 -12.65 14.99 32.43
CA ASP A 12 -12.87 16.25 33.14
C ASP A 12 -13.38 17.40 32.24
N LEU A 13 -13.42 17.23 30.92
CA LEU A 13 -13.88 18.25 29.98
C LEU A 13 -15.41 18.27 29.83
N SER A 14 -15.94 19.47 29.58
CA SER A 14 -17.33 19.70 29.16
C SER A 14 -17.65 18.97 27.86
N VAL A 15 -18.93 18.66 27.64
CA VAL A 15 -19.42 18.07 26.39
C VAL A 15 -19.16 18.99 25.19
N GLU A 16 -19.23 20.31 25.37
CA GLU A 16 -18.92 21.29 24.31
C GLU A 16 -17.44 21.28 23.92
N ASP A 17 -16.55 21.19 24.91
CA ASP A 17 -15.10 21.12 24.66
C ASP A 17 -14.72 19.79 24.01
N LYS A 18 -15.34 18.68 24.45
CA LYS A 18 -15.20 17.36 23.82
C LYS A 18 -15.63 17.38 22.36
N THR A 19 -16.75 18.05 22.06
CA THR A 19 -17.27 18.17 20.69
C THR A 19 -16.36 19.04 19.82
N SER A 20 -15.84 20.14 20.39
CA SER A 20 -14.88 21.02 19.71
C SER A 20 -13.56 20.30 19.41
N LEU A 21 -13.05 19.50 20.36
CA LEU A 21 -11.86 18.67 20.16
C LEU A 21 -12.09 17.60 19.09
N LEU A 22 -13.26 16.95 19.09
CA LEU A 22 -13.62 15.98 18.06
C LEU A 22 -13.58 16.62 16.65
N ASN A 23 -14.18 17.80 16.49
CA ASN A 23 -14.18 18.52 15.21
C ASN A 23 -12.76 18.89 14.74
N VAL A 24 -11.89 19.30 15.68
CA VAL A 24 -10.49 19.59 15.36
C VAL A 24 -9.75 18.32 14.92
N LEU A 25 -9.96 17.20 15.61
CA LEU A 25 -9.37 15.91 15.25
C LEU A 25 -9.87 15.44 13.89
N GLU A 26 -11.17 15.57 13.60
CA GLU A 26 -11.72 15.26 12.27
C GLU A 26 -11.10 16.14 11.17
N SER A 27 -10.96 17.45 11.42
CA SER A 27 -10.29 18.35 10.47
C SER A 27 -8.83 17.97 10.23
N GLN A 28 -8.10 17.57 11.28
CA GLN A 28 -6.72 17.09 11.14
C GLN A 28 -6.64 15.77 10.39
N LEU A 29 -7.55 14.82 10.66
CA LEU A 29 -7.61 13.55 9.94
C LEU A 29 -7.93 13.75 8.46
N SER A 30 -8.84 14.67 8.12
CA SER A 30 -9.14 15.01 6.73
C SER A 30 -7.93 15.61 6.01
N LYS A 31 -7.18 16.52 6.65
CA LYS A 31 -5.93 17.06 6.10
C LYS A 31 -4.85 15.99 5.91
N ILE A 32 -4.78 15.02 6.82
CA ILE A 32 -3.84 13.88 6.70
C ILE A 32 -4.27 12.98 5.55
N LYS A 33 -5.56 12.71 5.38
CA LYS A 33 -6.09 11.94 4.23
C LYS A 33 -5.80 12.65 2.91
N GLU A 34 -6.03 13.96 2.83
CA GLU A 34 -5.66 14.77 1.66
C GLU A 34 -4.15 14.72 1.40
N GLN A 35 -3.28 14.79 2.43
CA GLN A 35 -1.83 14.62 2.26
C GLN A 35 -1.39 13.18 1.89
N VAL A 36 -2.20 12.18 2.20
CA VAL A 36 -1.96 10.77 1.82
C VAL A 36 -2.44 10.50 0.40
N GLU A 37 -3.53 11.13 -0.05
CA GLU A 37 -4.01 11.07 -1.43
C GLU A 37 -3.21 11.99 -2.39
N GLU A 38 -2.69 13.13 -1.91
CA GLU A 38 -1.88 14.10 -2.67
C GLU A 38 -0.35 13.90 -2.51
N LYS A 39 0.12 12.68 -2.22
CA LYS A 39 1.54 12.33 -2.44
C LYS A 39 1.71 11.59 -3.76
N PRO A 40 1.93 12.30 -4.89
CA PRO A 40 2.27 11.67 -6.15
C PRO A 40 3.69 11.11 -6.08
N LEU A 41 3.83 9.82 -6.39
CA LEU A 41 4.99 9.27 -7.12
C LEU A 41 6.40 9.44 -6.49
N GLN A 42 6.59 9.20 -5.19
CA GLN A 42 7.96 9.10 -4.60
C GLN A 42 8.31 7.75 -3.95
N ASN A 43 7.51 6.71 -4.18
CA ASN A 43 7.84 5.37 -3.67
C ASN A 43 7.56 4.27 -4.70
N LYS A 44 8.01 4.48 -5.95
CA LYS A 44 7.85 3.50 -7.04
C LYS A 44 8.51 2.14 -6.75
N GLY A 45 9.50 2.11 -5.85
CA GLY A 45 10.13 0.86 -5.40
C GLY A 45 9.21 0.05 -4.50
N ASP A 46 8.68 0.67 -3.44
CA ASP A 46 7.84 -0.03 -2.47
C ASP A 46 6.51 -0.49 -3.08
N SER A 47 5.85 0.33 -3.91
CA SER A 47 4.59 -0.09 -4.55
C SER A 47 4.78 -1.20 -5.57
N PHE A 48 5.92 -1.22 -6.28
CA PHE A 48 6.28 -2.30 -7.20
C PHE A 48 6.49 -3.62 -6.45
N TRP A 49 7.31 -3.62 -5.39
CA TRP A 49 7.56 -4.84 -4.62
C TRP A 49 6.30 -5.37 -3.93
N GLN A 50 5.43 -4.48 -3.45
CA GLN A 50 4.12 -4.87 -2.92
C GLN A 50 3.24 -5.52 -4.00
N GLY A 51 3.29 -5.02 -5.24
CA GLY A 51 2.64 -5.66 -6.38
C GLY A 51 3.18 -7.06 -6.68
N VAL A 52 4.50 -7.23 -6.65
CA VAL A 52 5.17 -8.53 -6.86
C VAL A 52 4.80 -9.54 -5.77
N LEU A 53 4.73 -9.11 -4.50
CA LEU A 53 4.31 -9.98 -3.39
C LEU A 53 2.87 -10.46 -3.58
N ARG A 54 1.94 -9.57 -3.92
CA ARG A 54 0.54 -9.94 -4.20
C ARG A 54 0.41 -10.88 -5.40
N PHE A 55 1.20 -10.64 -6.44
CA PHE A 55 1.26 -11.52 -7.60
C PHE A 55 1.70 -12.93 -7.18
N ARG A 56 2.77 -13.03 -6.39
CA ARG A 56 3.25 -14.31 -5.86
C ARG A 56 2.20 -15.03 -5.03
N GLU A 57 1.56 -14.36 -4.08
CA GLU A 57 0.49 -14.93 -3.26
C GLU A 57 -0.67 -15.47 -4.11
N THR A 58 -0.99 -14.77 -5.20
CA THR A 58 -2.05 -15.17 -6.14
C THR A 58 -1.66 -16.44 -6.91
N ILE A 59 -0.45 -16.49 -7.46
CA ILE A 59 0.10 -17.66 -8.16
C ILE A 59 0.11 -18.88 -7.24
N GLU A 60 0.56 -18.73 -5.99
CA GLU A 60 0.61 -19.82 -5.00
C GLU A 60 -0.80 -20.29 -4.61
N ARG A 61 -1.73 -19.37 -4.33
CA ARG A 61 -3.12 -19.68 -3.99
C ARG A 61 -3.85 -20.41 -5.13
N GLU A 62 -3.55 -20.04 -6.36
CA GLU A 62 -4.19 -20.61 -7.56
C GLU A 62 -3.46 -21.85 -8.07
N GLY A 63 -2.33 -22.23 -7.46
CA GLY A 63 -1.55 -23.39 -7.86
C GLY A 63 -0.98 -23.28 -9.27
N ILE A 64 -0.68 -22.06 -9.71
CA ILE A 64 -0.14 -21.80 -11.05
C ILE A 64 1.34 -22.18 -11.04
N GLU A 65 1.69 -23.17 -11.86
CA GLU A 65 3.07 -23.59 -12.08
C GLU A 65 3.53 -23.10 -13.45
N PHE A 66 4.73 -22.54 -13.49
CA PHE A 66 5.38 -22.12 -14.73
C PHE A 66 6.38 -23.18 -15.17
N THR A 67 6.21 -23.69 -16.37
CA THR A 67 7.11 -24.67 -17.01
C THR A 67 7.93 -24.00 -18.11
N ASP A 68 9.01 -24.64 -18.54
CA ASP A 68 9.85 -24.11 -19.63
C ASP A 68 9.06 -23.93 -20.95
N GLU A 69 8.02 -24.74 -21.16
CA GLU A 69 7.15 -24.64 -22.35
C GLU A 69 6.38 -23.31 -22.40
N ASP A 70 5.98 -22.77 -21.24
CA ASP A 70 5.25 -21.49 -21.15
C ASP A 70 6.09 -20.30 -21.66
N PHE A 71 7.42 -20.44 -21.66
CA PHE A 71 8.35 -19.41 -22.14
C PHE A 71 8.95 -19.71 -23.52
N ALA A 72 8.65 -20.86 -24.12
CA ALA A 72 9.29 -21.34 -25.34
C ALA A 72 9.19 -20.35 -26.52
N ASN A 73 8.12 -19.55 -26.57
CA ASN A 73 7.84 -18.61 -27.67
C ASN A 73 7.83 -17.13 -27.24
N LEU A 74 8.23 -16.83 -26.01
CA LEU A 74 8.31 -15.43 -25.54
C LEU A 74 9.52 -14.68 -26.11
N ARG A 75 10.55 -15.40 -26.54
CA ARG A 75 11.73 -14.79 -27.16
C ARG A 75 11.53 -14.60 -28.65
N ASP A 76 11.93 -13.43 -29.13
CA ASP A 76 11.98 -13.09 -30.54
C ASP A 76 12.94 -14.02 -31.29
N ARG A 77 12.42 -14.78 -32.26
CA ARG A 77 13.18 -15.70 -33.12
C ARG A 77 13.48 -15.10 -34.51
N SER A 78 13.43 -13.77 -34.62
CA SER A 78 13.80 -13.10 -35.87
C SER A 78 15.26 -13.41 -36.26
N PRO A 79 15.58 -13.43 -37.56
CA PRO A 79 16.92 -13.72 -38.04
C PRO A 79 17.98 -12.86 -37.34
N GLY A 80 19.02 -13.50 -36.79
CA GLY A 80 20.09 -12.83 -36.03
C GLY A 80 19.85 -12.71 -34.51
N ARG A 81 18.74 -13.24 -33.98
CA ARG A 81 18.46 -13.37 -32.53
C ARG A 81 18.29 -14.82 -32.07
N GLU A 82 18.62 -15.78 -32.93
CA GLU A 82 18.59 -17.21 -32.63
C GLU A 82 19.68 -17.55 -31.60
N ILE A 83 19.32 -18.34 -30.58
CA ILE A 83 20.27 -18.88 -29.59
C ILE A 83 20.12 -20.40 -29.66
N ASP A 84 21.22 -21.12 -29.86
CA ASP A 84 21.28 -22.56 -29.66
C ASP A 84 21.18 -22.83 -28.15
N LEU A 85 20.08 -23.46 -27.72
CA LEU A 85 19.84 -23.83 -26.33
C LEU A 85 20.41 -25.23 -26.03
#